data_AF-A0A9E2EA94-F1
#
_entry.id   AF-A0A9E2EA94-F1
#
_cell.length_a   1.000
_cell.length_b   1.000
_cell.length_c   1.000
_cell.angle_alpha   90.00
_cell.angle_beta   90.00
_cell.angle_gamma   90.00
#
_symmetry.space_group_name_H-M   'P 1'
#
loop_
_entity.id
_entity.type
_entity.pdbx_description
1 polymer ?
#
loop_
_entity_poly.entity_id
_entity_poly.type
_entity_poly.pdbx_seq_one_letter_code
_entity_poly.pdbx_strand_id
1 'polypeptide(L)' 'IDYSPHNPAGPLCHNATLHVAAVIPNLLVLEHQFDESPMFKDLCPGAVPKIENGLSPLPMGPGIGFSL' A
#
# COMPACT_ATOMS: atom_id res chain seq x y z
N ILE A 1 -21.04 -2.06 8.29
CA ILE A 1 -19.86 -1.95 9.17
C ILE A 1 -18.71 -1.64 8.25
N ASP A 2 -17.97 -0.57 8.48
CA ASP A 2 -16.88 -0.17 7.59
C ASP A 2 -15.59 -0.92 7.94
N TYR A 3 -14.68 -1.05 6.97
CA TYR A 3 -13.40 -1.74 7.13
C TYR A 3 -12.23 -0.76 6.95
N SER A 4 -11.29 -0.78 7.90
CA SER A 4 -10.07 0.02 7.85
C SER A 4 -8.89 -0.87 8.26
N PRO A 5 -8.10 -1.39 7.32
CA PRO A 5 -6.98 -2.27 7.64
C PRO A 5 -5.86 -1.51 8.35
N HIS A 6 -5.33 -2.12 9.41
CA HIS A 6 -4.06 -1.74 10.02
C HIS A 6 -2.91 -2.15 9.09
N ASN A 7 -2.01 -1.21 8.78
CA ASN A 7 -0.98 -1.36 7.77
C ASN A 7 0.39 -0.69 8.12
N PRO A 8 1.06 -1.05 9.24
CA PRO A 8 2.38 -0.52 9.59
C PRO A 8 3.55 -1.48 9.24
N ALA A 9 3.30 -2.53 8.45
CA ALA A 9 4.21 -3.66 8.29
C ALA A 9 5.18 -3.56 7.10
N GLY A 10 5.47 -2.35 6.62
CA GLY A 10 6.45 -2.10 5.57
C GLY A 10 5.87 -2.02 4.16
N PRO A 11 6.73 -1.77 3.15
CA PRO A 11 6.32 -1.53 1.76
C PRO A 11 5.66 -2.75 1.10
N LEU A 12 6.13 -3.97 1.44
CA LEU A 12 5.56 -5.22 0.93
C LEU A 12 4.13 -5.43 1.43
N CYS A 13 3.91 -5.28 2.74
CA CYS A 13 2.58 -5.40 3.33
C CYS A 13 1.65 -4.26 2.85
N HIS A 14 2.17 -3.05 2.63
CA HIS A 14 1.39 -1.96 2.05
C HIS A 14 0.81 -2.33 0.67
N ASN A 15 1.62 -2.90 -0.23
CA ASN A 15 1.12 -3.33 -1.53
C ASN A 15 0.11 -4.48 -1.41
N ALA A 16 0.32 -5.44 -0.51
CA ALA A 16 -0.67 -6.49 -0.23
C ALA A 16 -2.01 -5.89 0.20
N THR A 17 -1.97 -4.95 1.14
CA THR A 17 -3.16 -4.29 1.68
C THR A 17 -3.85 -3.45 0.61
N LEU A 18 -3.12 -2.80 -0.30
CA LEU A 18 -3.72 -2.08 -1.44
C LEU A 18 -4.56 -3.00 -2.34
N HIS A 19 -4.07 -4.21 -2.65
CA HIS A 19 -4.84 -5.18 -3.43
C HIS A 19 -6.12 -5.62 -2.72
N VAL A 20 -6.08 -5.80 -1.40
CA VAL A 20 -7.28 -6.12 -0.60
C VAL A 20 -8.24 -4.92 -0.57
N ALA A 21 -7.71 -3.72 -0.33
CA ALA A 21 -8.47 -2.47 -0.28
C ALA A 21 -9.19 -2.16 -1.60
N ALA A 22 -8.58 -2.51 -2.74
CA ALA A 22 -9.17 -2.30 -4.06
C ALA A 22 -10.41 -3.15 -4.37
N VAL A 23 -10.65 -4.23 -3.62
CA VAL A 23 -11.76 -5.17 -3.87
C VAL A 23 -12.79 -5.23 -2.73
N ILE A 24 -12.53 -4.58 -1.59
CA ILE A 24 -13.47 -4.52 -0.47
C ILE A 24 -14.52 -3.42 -0.72
N PRO A 25 -15.83 -3.74 -0.67
CA PRO A 25 -16.89 -2.79 -1.03
C PRO A 25 -17.14 -1.69 0.02
N ASN A 26 -16.63 -1.85 1.24
CA ASN A 26 -16.88 -1.01 2.40
C ASN A 26 -15.57 -0.51 3.05
N LEU A 27 -14.54 -0.24 2.24
CA LEU A 27 -13.31 0.38 2.71
C LEU A 27 -13.60 1.81 3.20
N LEU A 28 -13.19 2.13 4.43
CA LEU A 28 -13.29 3.48 4.99
C LEU A 28 -12.07 4.32 4.63
N VAL A 29 -10.89 3.87 5.07
CA VAL A 29 -9.58 4.48 4.85
C VAL A 29 -8.50 3.41 4.94
N LEU A 30 -7.33 3.69 4.38
CA LEU A 30 -6.16 2.82 4.46
C LEU A 30 -5.03 3.56 5.20
N GLU A 31 -4.48 2.93 6.22
CA GLU A 31 -3.29 3.43 6.91
C GLU A 31 -2.09 3.49 5.95
N HIS A 32 -1.39 4.63 5.98
CA HIS A 32 -0.18 4.86 5.22
C HIS A 32 0.97 5.20 6.16
N GLN A 33 2.10 4.51 5.96
CA GLN A 33 3.34 4.78 6.66
C GLN A 33 4.04 5.99 6.02
N PHE A 34 3.94 7.14 6.70
CA PHE A 34 4.50 8.41 6.25
C PHE A 34 5.88 8.66 6.86
N ASP A 35 6.79 9.26 6.08
CA ASP A 35 8.14 9.67 6.49
C ASP A 35 8.99 8.55 7.12
N GLU A 36 8.92 7.37 6.51
CA GLU A 36 9.67 6.19 6.94
C GLU A 36 11.18 6.29 6.64
N SER A 37 11.94 5.42 7.31
CA SER A 37 13.38 5.28 7.12
C SER A 37 13.77 5.01 5.65
N PRO A 38 15.01 5.35 5.23
CA PRO A 38 15.49 5.05 3.88
C PRO A 38 15.32 3.58 3.47
N MET A 39 15.52 2.65 4.43
CA MET A 39 15.36 1.21 4.22
C MET A 39 13.96 0.83 3.71
N PHE A 40 12.92 1.57 4.10
CA PHE A 40 11.56 1.32 3.61
C PHE A 40 11.46 1.51 2.09
N LYS A 41 12.11 2.55 1.57
CA LYS A 41 12.12 2.85 0.13
C LYS A 41 13.06 1.92 -0.62
N ASP A 42 14.19 1.57 0.00
CA ASP A 42 15.22 0.71 -0.60
C ASP A 42 14.79 -0.75 -0.72
N LEU A 43 13.91 -1.23 0.18
CA LEU A 43 13.41 -2.61 0.16
C LEU A 43 12.52 -2.88 -1.06
N CYS A 44 11.77 -1.89 -1.53
CA CYS A 44 10.89 -2.03 -2.70
C CYS A 44 10.95 -0.76 -3.59
N PRO A 45 12.07 -0.54 -4.31
CA PRO A 45 12.30 0.70 -5.04
C PRO A 45 11.22 0.96 -6.09
N GLY A 46 10.50 2.08 -5.95
CA GLY A 46 9.42 2.46 -6.88
C GLY A 46 8.17 1.59 -6.83
N ALA A 47 8.10 0.61 -5.92
CA ALA A 47 6.98 -0.31 -5.80
C ALA A 47 5.82 0.24 -4.96
N VAL A 48 6.12 1.09 -3.98
CA VAL A 48 5.10 1.75 -3.14
C VAL A 48 4.52 2.93 -3.92
N PRO A 49 3.22 2.90 -4.23
CA PRO A 49 2.59 3.97 -4.99
C PRO A 49 2.61 5.29 -4.22
N LYS A 50 2.87 6.38 -4.94
CA LYS A 50 2.78 7.72 -4.37
C LYS A 50 1.32 8.06 -4.11
N ILE A 51 1.03 8.60 -2.93
CA ILE A 51 -0.29 9.14 -2.61
C ILE A 51 -0.46 10.50 -3.27
N GLU A 52 -1.57 10.66 -4.00
CA GLU A 52 -1.95 11.90 -4.65
C GLU A 52 -3.41 12.23 -4.34
N ASN A 53 -3.66 13.43 -3.81
CA ASN A 53 -5.01 13.88 -3.39
C ASN A 53 -5.73 12.90 -2.44
N GLY A 54 -4.98 12.27 -1.54
CA GLY A 54 -5.53 11.31 -0.58
C GLY A 54 -5.85 9.92 -1.16
N LEU A 55 -5.48 9.66 -2.41
CA LEU A 55 -5.67 8.37 -3.09
C LEU A 55 -4.32 7.72 -3.37
N SER A 56 -4.25 6.40 -3.21
CA SER A 56 -3.09 5.59 -3.60
C SER A 56 -3.47 4.73 -4.81
N PRO A 57 -2.72 4.77 -5.93
CA PRO A 57 -2.99 3.90 -7.05
C PRO A 57 -2.68 2.44 -6.71
N LEU A 58 -3.36 1.51 -7.38
CA LEU A 58 -3.07 0.08 -7.24
C LEU A 58 -1.85 -0.30 -8.10
N PRO A 59 -0.86 -1.05 -7.58
CA PRO A 59 0.21 -1.62 -8.39
C PRO A 59 -0.35 -2.52 -9.51
N MET A 60 0.12 -2.30 -10.74
CA MET A 60 -0.39 -3.02 -11.94
C MET A 60 0.53 -4.15 -12.43
N GLY A 61 1.68 -4.33 -11.78
CA GLY A 61 2.57 -5.47 -12.07
C GLY A 61 1.93 -6.81 -11.65
N PRO A 62 2.46 -7.94 -12.13
CA PRO A 62 1.98 -9.26 -11.72
C PRO A 62 2.06 -9.47 -10.20
N GLY A 63 1.16 -10.30 -9.66
CA GLY A 63 1.16 -10.64 -8.24
C GLY A 63 0.92 -9.41 -7.35
N ILE A 64 1.88 -9.09 -6.49
CA ILE A 64 1.83 -7.95 -5.55
C ILE A 64 2.35 -6.64 -6.14
N GLY A 65 2.61 -6.63 -7.45
CA GLY A 65 3.04 -5.46 -8.20
C GLY A 65 4.53 -5.14 -8.18
N PHE A 66 5.37 -5.96 -7.53
CA PHE A 66 6.83 -5.81 -7.53
C PHE A 66 7.57 -7.12 -7.23
N SER A 67 8.91 -7.08 -7.28
CA SER A 67 9.81 -8.16 -6.85
C SER A 67 10.97 -7.59 -6.02
N LEU A 68 11.45 -8.36 -5.05
CA LEU A 68 12.61 -8.02 -4.21
C LEU A 68 13.93 -8.21 -4.96
#